data_AF-A0A959C6I3-F1
#
_entry.id   AF-A0A959C6I3-F1
#
_cell.length_a   1.000
_cell.length_b   1.000
_cell.length_c   1.000
_cell.angle_alpha   90.00
_cell.angle_beta   90.00
_cell.angle_gamma   90.00
#
_symmetry.space_group_name_H-M   'P 1'
#
loop_
_entity.id
_entity.type
_entity.pdbx_description
1 polymer ?
#
loop_
_entity_poly.entity_id
_entity_poly.type
_entity_poly.pdbx_seq_one_letter_code
_entity_poly.pdbx_strand_id
1 'polypeptide(L)'
;GDLGMIRPYDLVLCLSKSGETAEIKVLAPLVKNFGNPIIAMTAKRDSSLAKQADYVLWTPVEQEADPNNLAPTASTTAQMALGDALAVALLARKGFSPDDFAKFHPGGALGKQLYLRVRDLSVLHEQPAVGADATLSEIIHEISSKRLGATAVLSADGSLLGIITDGDLRRMLQRGGEVAGIRAGDILSA
;
A
#
# COMPACT_ATOMS: atom_id res chain seq x y z
N GLY A 1 24.00 26.77 -0.94
CA GLY A 1 22.74 27.30 -1.48
C GLY A 1 22.04 26.22 -2.27
N ASP A 2 20.73 26.34 -2.42
CA ASP A 2 19.84 25.22 -2.83
C ASP A 2 20.11 24.70 -4.25
N LEU A 3 20.66 25.54 -5.14
CA LEU A 3 21.09 25.12 -6.49
C LEU A 3 22.17 24.04 -6.48
N GLY A 4 22.98 23.93 -5.41
CA GLY A 4 23.99 22.88 -5.28
C GLY A 4 23.42 21.48 -5.06
N MET A 5 22.09 21.36 -4.84
CA MET A 5 21.42 20.07 -4.72
C MET A 5 21.14 19.43 -6.09
N ILE A 6 21.12 20.21 -7.17
CA ILE A 6 20.85 19.74 -8.53
C ILE A 6 22.10 19.06 -9.07
N ARG A 7 21.96 17.79 -9.47
CA ARG A 7 23.03 16.97 -10.04
C ARG A 7 22.94 16.96 -11.57
N PRO A 8 24.04 16.65 -12.30
CA PRO A 8 24.05 16.69 -13.77
C PRO A 8 23.00 15.83 -14.48
N TYR A 9 22.51 14.78 -13.83
CA TYR A 9 21.53 13.83 -14.40
C TYR A 9 20.10 14.11 -13.95
N ASP A 10 19.88 15.17 -13.16
CA ASP A 10 18.56 15.51 -12.67
C ASP A 10 17.74 16.19 -13.76
N LEU A 11 16.43 16.01 -13.68
CA LEU A 11 15.45 16.75 -14.45
C LEU A 11 14.71 17.70 -13.51
N VAL A 12 14.47 18.94 -13.94
CA VAL A 12 13.80 19.95 -13.13
C VAL A 12 12.38 20.20 -13.64
N LEU A 13 11.38 19.89 -12.82
CA LEU A 13 9.99 20.25 -13.06
C LEU A 13 9.67 21.58 -12.37
N CYS A 14 9.42 22.63 -13.14
CA CYS A 14 9.03 23.94 -12.64
C CYS A 14 7.51 24.12 -12.70
N LEU A 15 6.90 24.44 -11.57
CA LEU A 15 5.48 24.76 -11.46
C LEU A 15 5.28 26.27 -11.39
N SER A 16 4.59 26.87 -12.35
CA SER A 16 4.22 28.28 -12.30
C SER A 16 3.03 28.57 -13.20
N LYS A 17 1.89 28.98 -12.64
CA LYS A 17 0.69 29.33 -13.43
C LYS A 17 1.02 30.36 -14.51
N SER A 18 1.66 31.46 -14.12
CA SER A 18 2.02 32.54 -15.06
C SER A 18 3.25 32.22 -15.90
N GLY A 19 4.20 31.43 -15.36
CA GLY A 19 5.53 31.24 -15.94
C GLY A 19 6.42 32.49 -15.84
N GLU A 20 6.01 33.47 -15.04
CA GLU A 20 6.61 34.82 -15.00
C GLU A 20 7.10 35.24 -13.60
N THR A 21 7.02 34.38 -12.59
CA THR A 21 7.48 34.70 -11.23
C THR A 21 8.97 35.07 -11.22
N ALA A 22 9.34 36.04 -10.39
CA ALA A 22 10.68 36.62 -10.38
C ALA A 22 11.75 35.55 -10.09
N GLU A 23 11.46 34.67 -9.14
CA GLU A 23 12.29 33.55 -8.74
C GLU A 23 12.52 32.59 -9.92
N ILE A 24 11.47 32.25 -10.66
CA ILE A 24 11.57 31.34 -11.82
C ILE A 24 12.36 31.97 -12.96
N LYS A 25 12.18 33.27 -13.22
CA LYS A 25 12.96 33.99 -14.24
C LYS A 25 14.46 33.99 -13.94
N VAL A 26 14.83 34.00 -12.66
CA VAL A 26 16.22 33.92 -12.22
C VAL A 26 16.73 32.48 -12.25
N LEU A 27 15.95 31.51 -11.77
CA LEU A 27 16.39 30.12 -11.61
C LEU A 27 16.42 29.34 -12.93
N ALA A 28 15.43 29.50 -13.81
CA ALA A 28 15.33 28.68 -15.02
C ALA A 28 16.56 28.80 -15.95
N PRO A 29 17.13 30.00 -16.22
CA PRO A 29 18.36 30.12 -16.99
C PRO A 29 19.57 29.45 -16.32
N LEU A 30 19.66 29.51 -14.98
CA LEU A 30 20.77 28.90 -14.23
C LEU A 30 20.73 27.37 -14.33
N VAL A 31 19.55 26.79 -14.15
CA VAL A 31 19.33 25.33 -14.31
C VAL A 31 19.68 24.90 -15.74
N LYS A 32 19.27 25.68 -16.74
CA LYS A 32 19.59 25.40 -18.14
C LYS A 32 21.10 25.47 -18.42
N ASN A 33 21.79 26.44 -17.81
CA ASN A 33 23.25 26.57 -17.91
C ASN A 33 24.00 25.39 -17.27
N PHE A 34 23.41 24.72 -16.27
CA PHE A 34 23.96 23.48 -15.71
C PHE A 34 23.76 22.26 -16.63
N GLY A 35 22.99 22.41 -17.71
CA GLY A 35 22.71 21.35 -18.68
C GLY A 35 21.55 20.44 -18.28
N ASN A 36 20.82 20.76 -17.21
CA ASN A 36 19.67 19.98 -16.76
C ASN A 36 18.44 20.26 -17.63
N PRO A 37 17.71 19.21 -18.09
CA PRO A 37 16.44 19.40 -18.78
C PRO A 37 15.39 20.03 -17.88
N ILE A 38 14.62 20.96 -18.43
CA ILE A 38 13.54 21.67 -17.73
C ILE A 38 12.19 21.26 -18.33
N ILE A 39 11.28 20.81 -17.47
CA ILE A 39 9.86 20.69 -17.78
C ILE A 39 9.12 21.85 -17.13
N ALA A 40 8.36 22.62 -17.91
CA ALA A 40 7.48 23.66 -17.41
C ALA A 40 6.04 23.17 -17.29
N MET A 41 5.44 23.28 -16.10
CA MET A 41 3.99 23.16 -15.93
C MET A 41 3.38 24.54 -15.74
N THR A 42 2.70 25.05 -16.76
CA THR A 42 2.25 26.45 -16.82
C THR A 42 0.98 26.63 -17.65
N ALA A 43 0.22 27.69 -17.36
CA ALA A 43 -0.96 28.07 -18.15
C ALA A 43 -0.59 28.85 -19.42
N LYS A 44 0.58 29.52 -19.43
CA LYS A 44 1.01 30.40 -20.53
C LYS A 44 2.15 29.80 -21.35
N ARG A 45 1.84 29.37 -22.57
CA ARG A 45 2.82 28.75 -23.51
C ARG A 45 3.90 29.71 -24.01
N ASP A 46 3.64 31.00 -23.96
CA ASP A 46 4.53 32.08 -24.40
C ASP A 46 5.32 32.73 -23.25
N SER A 47 5.15 32.21 -22.03
CA SER A 47 5.86 32.69 -20.84
C SER A 47 7.37 32.48 -20.91
N SER A 48 8.08 33.25 -20.09
CA SER A 48 9.52 33.18 -19.89
C SER A 48 9.95 31.76 -19.50
N LEU A 49 9.23 31.12 -18.56
CA LEU A 49 9.48 29.73 -18.20
C LEU A 49 9.26 28.78 -19.37
N ALA A 50 8.14 28.89 -20.10
CA ALA A 50 7.85 28.01 -21.23
C ALA A 50 8.90 28.11 -22.34
N LYS A 51 9.43 29.31 -22.61
CA LYS A 51 10.50 29.53 -23.58
C LYS A 51 11.85 28.96 -23.15
N GLN A 52 12.10 28.85 -21.84
CA GLN A 52 13.33 28.27 -21.31
C GLN A 52 13.28 26.75 -21.21
N ALA A 53 12.09 26.17 -21.08
CA ALA A 53 11.88 24.74 -20.90
C ALA A 53 12.09 23.93 -22.19
N ASP A 54 12.52 22.67 -22.03
CA ASP A 54 12.62 21.69 -23.10
C ASP A 54 11.25 21.04 -23.40
N TYR A 55 10.41 20.91 -22.37
CA TYR A 55 9.06 20.37 -22.49
C TYR A 55 8.05 21.23 -21.72
N VAL A 56 6.85 21.38 -22.27
CA VAL A 56 5.76 22.14 -21.64
C VAL A 56 4.56 21.24 -21.35
N LEU A 57 4.28 21.06 -20.07
CA LEU A 57 3.03 20.50 -19.55
C LEU A 57 2.01 21.65 -19.41
N TRP A 58 1.17 21.80 -20.42
CA TRP A 58 0.25 22.93 -20.49
C TRP A 58 -1.00 22.72 -19.64
N THR A 59 -1.25 23.64 -18.70
CA THR A 59 -2.41 23.65 -17.81
C THR A 59 -3.23 24.93 -18.02
N PRO A 60 -4.07 25.02 -19.08
CA PRO A 60 -4.76 26.26 -19.48
C PRO A 60 -5.90 26.63 -18.54
N VAL A 61 -5.57 27.12 -17.36
CA VAL A 61 -6.55 27.67 -16.42
C VAL A 61 -6.59 29.18 -16.56
N GLU A 62 -7.65 29.67 -17.21
CA GLU A 62 -7.87 31.10 -17.45
C GLU A 62 -8.47 31.81 -16.22
N GLN A 63 -9.34 31.11 -15.48
CA GLN A 63 -10.09 31.67 -14.36
C GLN A 63 -9.96 30.79 -13.11
N GLU A 64 -9.70 31.43 -11.98
CA GLU A 64 -9.77 30.84 -10.64
C GLU A 64 -11.21 30.81 -10.12
N ALA A 65 -11.48 29.93 -9.16
CA ALA A 65 -12.79 29.84 -8.52
C ALA A 65 -13.05 31.03 -7.57
N ASP A 66 -12.02 31.80 -7.19
CA ASP A 66 -12.21 32.96 -6.34
C ASP A 66 -12.81 34.14 -7.13
N PRO A 67 -13.66 34.98 -6.50
CA PRO A 67 -14.36 36.07 -7.20
C PRO A 67 -13.46 37.10 -7.89
N ASN A 68 -12.23 37.28 -7.41
CA ASN A 68 -11.30 38.31 -7.91
C ASN A 68 -10.24 37.72 -8.86
N ASN A 69 -10.23 36.41 -9.10
CA ASN A 69 -9.24 35.72 -9.93
C ASN A 69 -7.77 35.91 -9.44
N LEU A 70 -7.58 36.08 -8.14
CA LEU A 70 -6.29 36.30 -7.48
C LEU A 70 -5.77 35.06 -6.75
N ALA A 71 -6.66 34.29 -6.12
CA ALA A 71 -6.29 33.18 -5.27
C ALA A 71 -6.16 31.89 -6.12
N PRO A 72 -4.98 31.24 -6.12
CA PRO A 72 -4.81 29.98 -6.84
C PRO A 72 -5.74 28.90 -6.30
N THR A 73 -6.67 28.44 -7.13
CA THR A 73 -7.69 27.44 -6.77
C THR A 73 -7.86 26.41 -7.89
N ALA A 74 -8.38 26.85 -9.04
CA ALA A 74 -8.52 26.02 -10.22
C ALA A 74 -7.14 25.68 -10.81
N SER A 75 -6.20 26.63 -10.79
CA SER A 75 -4.86 26.41 -11.35
C SER A 75 -4.04 25.39 -10.57
N THR A 76 -4.06 25.47 -9.23
CA THR A 76 -3.39 24.51 -8.36
C THR A 76 -4.02 23.13 -8.46
N THR A 77 -5.36 23.06 -8.54
CA THR A 77 -6.08 21.80 -8.74
C THR A 77 -5.72 21.15 -10.07
N ALA A 78 -5.67 21.91 -11.17
CA ALA A 78 -5.29 21.40 -12.48
C ALA A 78 -3.83 20.91 -12.51
N GLN A 79 -2.91 21.65 -11.90
CA GLN A 79 -1.50 21.26 -11.80
C GLN A 79 -1.32 20.00 -10.93
N MET A 80 -2.06 19.88 -9.82
CA MET A 80 -2.05 18.70 -8.97
C MET A 80 -2.58 17.46 -9.71
N ALA A 81 -3.74 17.58 -10.37
CA ALA A 81 -4.31 16.49 -11.16
C ALA A 81 -3.39 16.04 -12.32
N LEU A 82 -2.72 16.99 -12.99
CA LEU A 82 -1.73 16.67 -14.02
C LEU A 82 -0.48 16.01 -13.43
N GLY A 83 -0.06 16.43 -12.24
CA GLY A 83 1.03 15.79 -11.48
C GLY A 83 0.72 14.34 -11.15
N ASP A 84 -0.49 14.07 -10.66
CA ASP A 84 -0.96 12.70 -10.37
C ASP A 84 -1.00 11.86 -11.64
N ALA A 85 -1.55 12.41 -12.73
CA ALA A 85 -1.59 11.72 -14.02
C ALA A 85 -0.18 11.38 -14.54
N LEU A 86 0.78 12.30 -14.40
CA LEU A 86 2.17 12.07 -14.76
C LEU A 86 2.81 10.98 -13.89
N ALA A 87 2.61 11.03 -12.57
CA ALA A 87 3.15 10.03 -11.65
C ALA A 87 2.59 8.63 -11.94
N VAL A 88 1.26 8.51 -12.11
CA VAL A 88 0.60 7.24 -12.42
C VAL A 88 1.04 6.69 -13.78
N ALA A 89 1.16 7.55 -14.80
CA ALA A 89 1.67 7.15 -16.11
C ALA A 89 3.10 6.60 -16.03
N LEU A 90 3.97 7.23 -15.22
CA LEU A 90 5.34 6.77 -15.00
C LEU A 90 5.38 5.45 -14.21
N LEU A 91 4.53 5.28 -13.19
CA LEU A 91 4.40 4.03 -12.45
C LEU A 91 3.99 2.88 -13.39
N ALA A 92 2.95 3.10 -14.20
CA ALA A 92 2.49 2.13 -15.19
C ALA A 92 3.60 1.79 -16.21
N ARG A 93 4.31 2.80 -16.73
CA ARG A 93 5.39 2.62 -17.70
C ARG A 93 6.60 1.87 -17.15
N LYS A 94 6.86 2.01 -15.84
CA LYS A 94 7.92 1.28 -15.12
C LYS A 94 7.50 -0.11 -14.66
N GLY A 95 6.23 -0.49 -14.83
CA GLY A 95 5.71 -1.77 -14.35
C GLY A 95 5.68 -1.86 -12.83
N PHE A 96 5.43 -0.74 -12.14
CA PHE A 96 5.39 -0.69 -10.68
C PHE A 96 4.29 -1.61 -10.15
N SER A 97 4.69 -2.61 -9.36
CA SER A 97 3.80 -3.68 -8.90
C SER A 97 3.27 -3.43 -7.47
N PRO A 98 2.22 -4.15 -7.05
CA PRO A 98 1.79 -4.15 -5.65
C PRO A 98 2.91 -4.55 -4.68
N ASP A 99 3.80 -5.48 -5.08
CA ASP A 99 4.94 -5.89 -4.26
C ASP A 99 5.95 -4.75 -4.06
N ASP A 100 6.19 -3.96 -5.11
CA ASP A 100 7.01 -2.74 -5.00
C ASP A 100 6.35 -1.73 -4.05
N PHE A 101 5.03 -1.57 -4.15
CA PHE A 101 4.29 -0.70 -3.23
C PHE A 101 4.49 -1.12 -1.77
N ALA A 102 4.33 -2.41 -1.48
CA ALA A 102 4.46 -2.97 -0.14
C ALA A 102 5.88 -2.81 0.42
N LYS A 103 6.91 -2.97 -0.43
CA LYS A 103 8.32 -2.77 -0.07
C LYS A 103 8.61 -1.34 0.37
N PHE A 104 8.06 -0.34 -0.31
CA PHE A 104 8.28 1.07 0.01
C PHE A 104 7.33 1.62 1.08
N HIS A 105 6.22 0.94 1.37
CA HIS A 105 5.21 1.37 2.33
C HIS A 105 4.80 0.28 3.36
N PRO A 106 5.74 -0.41 4.01
CA PRO A 106 5.44 -1.61 4.80
C PRO A 106 4.60 -1.35 6.06
N GLY A 107 4.65 -0.13 6.62
CA GLY A 107 3.96 0.21 7.87
C GLY A 107 2.47 0.50 7.73
N GLY A 108 2.00 0.83 6.53
CA GLY A 108 0.60 1.20 6.27
C GLY A 108 -0.33 -0.01 6.19
N ALA A 109 -1.64 0.22 6.31
CA ALA A 109 -2.66 -0.85 6.23
C ALA A 109 -2.54 -1.66 4.93
N LEU A 110 -2.35 -0.98 3.79
CA LEU A 110 -2.20 -1.63 2.49
C LEU A 110 -0.87 -2.40 2.37
N GLY A 111 0.23 -1.84 2.87
CA GLY A 111 1.52 -2.54 2.89
C GLY A 111 1.47 -3.82 3.75
N LYS A 112 0.81 -3.75 4.91
CA LYS A 112 0.55 -4.93 5.74
C LYS A 112 -0.31 -5.96 5.01
N GLN A 113 -1.39 -5.55 4.35
CA GLN A 113 -2.24 -6.46 3.59
C GLN A 113 -1.46 -7.20 2.47
N LEU A 114 -0.50 -6.53 1.84
CA LEU A 114 0.27 -7.08 0.73
C LEU A 114 1.48 -7.92 1.19
N TYR A 115 2.09 -7.62 2.34
CA TYR A 115 3.35 -8.24 2.76
C TYR A 115 3.25 -9.19 3.96
N LEU A 116 2.24 -9.03 4.83
CA LEU A 116 2.11 -9.81 6.06
C LEU A 116 1.70 -11.24 5.75
N ARG A 117 2.54 -12.22 6.10
CA ARG A 117 2.26 -13.64 5.89
C ARG A 117 1.77 -14.29 7.17
N VAL A 118 1.02 -15.38 7.04
CA VAL A 118 0.54 -16.18 8.18
C VAL A 118 1.69 -16.59 9.12
N ARG A 119 2.85 -16.99 8.57
CA ARG A 119 4.03 -17.36 9.37
C ARG A 119 4.59 -16.21 10.22
N ASP A 120 4.41 -14.97 9.78
CA ASP A 120 4.90 -13.79 10.49
C ASP A 120 4.00 -13.51 11.72
N LEU A 121 2.75 -13.99 11.68
CA LEU A 121 1.81 -13.95 12.80
C LEU A 121 1.86 -15.21 13.66
N SER A 122 2.08 -16.39 13.09
CA SER A 122 1.99 -17.66 13.80
C SER A 122 3.01 -17.78 14.94
N VAL A 123 4.16 -17.11 14.85
CA VAL A 123 5.18 -17.05 15.91
C VAL A 123 4.78 -16.19 17.10
N LEU A 124 3.77 -15.33 16.94
CA LEU A 124 3.26 -14.44 17.99
C LEU A 124 2.10 -15.06 18.77
N HIS A 125 1.66 -16.26 18.38
CA HIS A 125 0.53 -16.95 18.95
C HIS A 125 0.91 -18.33 19.49
N GLU A 126 0.10 -18.82 20.42
CA GLU A 126 0.17 -20.19 20.90
C GLU A 126 -0.09 -21.19 19.76
N GLN A 127 0.38 -22.43 19.92
CA GLN A 127 0.16 -23.51 18.96
C GLN A 127 -0.74 -24.57 19.61
N PRO A 128 -2.07 -24.51 19.43
CA PRO A 128 -2.98 -25.47 20.03
C PRO A 128 -2.87 -26.82 19.31
N ALA A 129 -2.64 -27.88 20.08
CA ALA A 129 -2.51 -29.23 19.54
C ALA A 129 -2.94 -30.28 20.57
N VAL A 130 -3.61 -31.32 20.09
CA VAL A 130 -4.01 -32.50 20.87
C VAL A 130 -3.63 -33.79 20.13
N GLY A 131 -3.56 -34.91 20.85
CA GLY A 131 -3.41 -36.23 20.23
C GLY A 131 -4.73 -36.76 19.65
N ALA A 132 -4.66 -37.72 18.73
CA ALA A 132 -5.84 -38.37 18.14
C ALA A 132 -6.82 -38.97 19.17
N ASP A 133 -6.29 -39.46 20.30
CA ASP A 133 -7.08 -40.06 21.38
C ASP A 133 -7.58 -39.04 22.42
N ALA A 134 -7.39 -37.73 22.19
CA ALA A 134 -7.87 -36.71 23.11
C ALA A 134 -9.40 -36.74 23.23
N THR A 135 -9.88 -36.65 24.47
CA THR A 135 -11.30 -36.55 24.80
C THR A 135 -11.88 -35.20 24.37
N LEU A 136 -13.20 -35.16 24.20
CA LEU A 136 -13.90 -33.91 23.91
C LEU A 136 -13.61 -32.77 24.90
N SER A 137 -13.47 -33.09 26.20
CA SER A 137 -13.15 -32.09 27.23
C SER A 137 -11.76 -31.48 27.03
N GLU A 138 -10.78 -32.30 26.66
CA GLU A 138 -9.41 -31.84 26.37
C GLU A 138 -9.40 -30.96 25.12
N ILE A 139 -10.14 -31.34 24.07
CA ILE A 139 -10.27 -30.55 22.84
C ILE A 139 -10.87 -29.17 23.13
N ILE A 140 -11.99 -29.11 23.87
CA ILE A 140 -12.65 -27.85 24.24
C ILE A 140 -11.72 -26.98 25.08
N HIS A 141 -11.05 -27.56 26.08
CA HIS A 141 -10.13 -26.83 26.93
C HIS A 141 -8.95 -26.24 26.14
N GLU A 142 -8.37 -27.03 25.23
CA GLU A 142 -7.24 -26.62 24.40
C GLU A 142 -7.60 -25.43 23.49
N ILE A 143 -8.74 -25.52 22.79
CA ILE A 143 -9.23 -24.44 21.92
C ILE A 143 -9.52 -23.18 22.75
N SER A 144 -10.18 -23.34 23.91
CA SER A 144 -10.65 -22.23 24.74
C SER A 144 -9.52 -21.50 25.45
N SER A 145 -8.54 -22.24 26.00
CA SER A 145 -7.42 -21.68 26.75
C SER A 145 -6.49 -20.85 25.85
N LYS A 146 -6.28 -21.28 24.60
CA LYS A 146 -5.42 -20.60 23.63
C LYS A 146 -6.14 -19.53 22.80
N ARG A 147 -7.48 -19.50 22.81
CA ARG A 147 -8.33 -18.45 22.20
C ARG A 147 -8.11 -18.26 20.69
N LEU A 148 -7.76 -19.33 19.98
CA LEU A 148 -7.51 -19.33 18.53
C LEU A 148 -8.65 -20.01 17.73
N GLY A 149 -9.66 -20.55 18.42
CA GLY A 149 -10.85 -21.14 17.81
C GLY A 149 -10.64 -22.47 17.08
N ALA A 150 -9.42 -23.02 17.16
CA ALA A 150 -9.07 -24.31 16.56
C ALA A 150 -7.88 -24.97 17.28
N THR A 151 -7.74 -26.28 17.09
CA THR A 151 -6.60 -27.08 17.54
C THR A 151 -6.18 -28.10 16.48
N ALA A 152 -4.87 -28.30 16.32
CA ALA A 152 -4.32 -29.34 15.47
C ALA A 152 -4.46 -30.71 16.14
N VAL A 153 -4.72 -31.75 15.35
CA VAL A 153 -4.71 -33.14 15.82
C VAL A 153 -3.43 -33.79 15.32
N LEU A 154 -2.60 -34.25 16.24
CA LEU A 154 -1.30 -34.85 15.95
C LEU A 154 -1.34 -36.36 16.20
N SER A 155 -0.60 -37.11 15.39
CA SER A 155 -0.28 -38.51 15.64
C SER A 155 0.82 -38.65 16.69
N ALA A 156 1.06 -39.88 17.14
CA ALA A 156 2.09 -40.19 18.13
C ALA A 156 3.52 -39.84 17.67
N ASP A 157 3.79 -39.85 16.36
CA ASP A 157 5.05 -39.42 15.76
C ASP A 157 5.12 -37.90 15.47
N GLY A 158 4.10 -37.14 15.88
CA GLY A 158 4.02 -35.69 15.72
C GLY A 158 3.56 -35.21 14.34
N SER A 159 3.16 -36.12 13.44
CA SER A 159 2.60 -35.73 12.14
C SER A 159 1.20 -35.12 12.30
N LEU A 160 0.85 -34.17 11.43
CA LEU A 160 -0.47 -33.54 11.42
C LEU A 160 -1.50 -34.50 10.82
N LEU A 161 -2.48 -34.91 11.63
CA LEU A 161 -3.60 -35.72 11.19
C LEU A 161 -4.79 -34.88 10.70
N GLY A 162 -4.96 -33.68 11.25
CA GLY A 162 -6.02 -32.75 10.82
C GLY A 162 -6.22 -31.60 11.81
N ILE A 163 -7.36 -30.93 11.72
CA ILE A 163 -7.74 -29.80 12.56
C ILE A 163 -9.15 -29.97 13.11
N ILE A 164 -9.38 -29.47 14.33
CA ILE A 164 -10.71 -29.33 14.93
C ILE A 164 -10.94 -27.85 15.25
N THR A 165 -12.05 -27.30 14.77
CA THR A 165 -12.47 -25.91 15.02
C THR A 165 -13.70 -25.86 15.93
N ASP A 166 -13.98 -24.69 16.52
CA ASP A 166 -15.26 -24.44 17.22
C ASP A 166 -16.47 -24.75 16.33
N GLY A 167 -16.32 -24.53 15.02
CA GLY A 167 -17.34 -24.87 14.03
C GLY A 167 -17.62 -26.37 13.95
N ASP A 168 -16.58 -27.21 14.04
CA ASP A 168 -16.72 -28.66 14.03
C ASP A 168 -17.43 -29.16 15.29
N LEU A 169 -17.01 -28.66 16.46
CA LEU A 169 -17.65 -28.96 17.74
C LEU A 169 -19.14 -28.57 17.71
N ARG A 170 -19.46 -27.36 17.24
CA ARG A 170 -20.84 -26.89 17.13
C ARG A 170 -21.66 -27.75 16.18
N ARG A 171 -21.12 -28.08 14.98
CA ARG A 171 -21.81 -28.92 13.99
C ARG A 171 -22.05 -30.34 14.53
N MET A 172 -21.08 -30.91 15.24
CA MET A 172 -21.19 -32.21 15.88
C MET A 172 -22.32 -32.22 16.91
N LEU A 173 -22.35 -31.24 17.83
CA LEU A 173 -23.40 -31.14 18.86
C LEU A 173 -24.80 -30.95 18.26
N GLN A 174 -24.92 -30.18 17.17
CA GLN A 174 -26.21 -29.95 16.49
C GLN A 174 -26.77 -31.18 15.78
N ARG A 175 -25.92 -32.11 15.32
CA ARG A 175 -26.37 -33.35 14.68
C ARG A 175 -27.06 -34.30 15.66
N GLY A 176 -26.84 -34.11 16.96
CA GLY A 176 -27.37 -34.99 18.01
C GLY A 176 -26.65 -36.34 18.05
N GLY A 177 -26.56 -36.94 19.24
CA GLY A 177 -25.86 -38.21 19.46
C GLY A 177 -25.29 -38.31 20.88
N GLU A 178 -24.78 -39.49 21.21
CA GLU A 178 -24.08 -39.70 22.47
C GLU A 178 -22.70 -39.03 22.42
N VAL A 179 -22.48 -38.06 23.30
CA VAL A 179 -21.25 -37.25 23.35
C VAL A 179 -20.14 -37.98 24.11
N ALA A 180 -20.52 -38.97 24.93
CA ALA A 180 -19.58 -39.75 25.72
C ALA A 180 -18.75 -40.66 24.81
N GLY A 181 -17.42 -40.59 24.96
CA GLY A 181 -16.48 -41.46 24.26
C GLY A 181 -15.95 -40.92 22.93
N ILE A 182 -16.42 -39.77 22.44
CA ILE A 182 -15.89 -39.12 21.24
C ILE A 182 -14.43 -38.71 21.45
N ARG A 183 -13.59 -39.05 20.48
CA ARG A 183 -12.16 -38.73 20.42
C ARG A 183 -11.87 -37.73 19.30
N ALA A 184 -10.72 -37.06 19.38
CA ALA A 184 -10.29 -36.11 18.35
C ALA A 184 -10.23 -36.75 16.95
N GLY A 185 -9.79 -38.01 16.87
CA GLY A 185 -9.78 -38.83 15.66
C GLY A 185 -11.13 -38.94 14.95
N ASP A 186 -12.23 -38.92 15.70
CA ASP A 186 -13.58 -39.15 15.16
C ASP A 186 -14.18 -37.90 14.49
N ILE A 187 -13.65 -36.72 14.79
CA ILE A 187 -14.26 -35.43 14.45
C ILE A 187 -13.31 -34.45 13.76
N LEU A 188 -12.04 -34.81 13.58
CA LEU A 188 -11.09 -33.98 12.83
C LEU A 188 -11.52 -33.81 11.37
N SER A 189 -11.19 -32.64 10.83
CA SER A 189 -11.24 -32.38 9.39
C SER A 189 -9.81 -32.45 8.83
N ALA A 190 -9.64 -33.14 7.70
CA ALA A 190 -8.39 -33.24 6.96
C ALA A 190 -8.31 -32.22 5.82
#